data_AF-A0A6G1QXX2-F1
#
_entry.id   AF-A0A6G1QXX2-F1
#
_cell.length_a   1.000
_cell.length_b   1.000
_cell.length_c   1.000
_cell.angle_alpha   90.00
_cell.angle_beta   90.00
_cell.angle_gamma   90.00
#
_symmetry.space_group_name_H-M   'P 1'
#
loop_
_entity.id
_entity.type
_entity.pdbx_description
1 polymer ?
#
loop_
_entity_poly.entity_id
_entity_poly.type
_entity_poly.pdbx_seq_one_letter_code
_entity_poly.pdbx_strand_id
1 'polypeptide(L)'
;MTLTTLSISGNSTSASQQRNMPSTLNVHLLFAAILAALLLCATAAPTEKASTDSPAGEPSGDEEVEPTDLLSASPVWDLVLGITKCHVKIFENEFENGVKYHILDHYKISSLPPRCPASNFSKEACLQRLAEGLQTFSVLLKFVQREYPTSQTITIVKNYSESLIRLIKEKMKNPERATVLTSSQEEQLLRNIDNPDAFHKKMTAHSILRELHTWLVDGKRAIIKREKPRRNVTKTNISSTCLYTLGR
;
A
#
# COMPACT_ATOMS: atom_id res chain seq x y z
N MET A 1 12.34 -2.68 74.42
CA MET A 1 13.38 -3.72 74.24
C MET A 1 12.63 -4.96 73.79
N THR A 2 12.75 -5.51 72.58
CA THR A 2 13.93 -5.72 71.72
C THR A 2 13.46 -5.88 70.27
N LEU A 3 14.24 -5.33 69.33
CA LEU A 3 14.17 -5.58 67.89
C LEU A 3 14.77 -6.96 67.57
N THR A 4 14.20 -7.70 66.61
CA THR A 4 14.99 -8.65 65.81
C THR A 4 14.38 -8.87 64.43
N THR A 5 15.13 -8.43 63.42
CA THR A 5 15.04 -8.73 61.99
C THR A 5 15.72 -10.06 61.66
N LEU A 6 15.28 -10.80 60.64
CA LEU A 6 16.10 -11.68 59.75
C LEU A 6 15.17 -12.24 58.65
N SER A 7 15.25 -11.77 57.40
CA SER A 7 16.19 -12.13 56.32
C SER A 7 15.66 -13.25 55.42
N ILE A 8 15.31 -12.84 54.20
CA ILE A 8 14.95 -13.69 53.06
C ILE A 8 16.24 -14.25 52.46
N SER A 9 16.37 -15.58 52.41
CA SER A 9 17.42 -16.28 51.68
C SER A 9 16.89 -16.67 50.30
N GLY A 10 17.52 -16.12 49.26
CA GLY A 10 17.25 -16.46 47.87
C GLY A 10 17.88 -17.80 47.50
N ASN A 11 17.17 -18.58 46.70
CA ASN A 11 17.78 -19.68 45.96
C ASN A 11 17.48 -19.50 44.47
N SER A 12 18.54 -19.28 43.71
CA SER A 12 18.54 -19.08 42.27
C SER A 12 18.75 -20.43 41.60
N THR A 13 17.79 -20.89 40.79
CA THR A 13 18.00 -22.01 39.86
C THR A 13 17.80 -21.49 38.45
N SER A 14 18.90 -21.29 37.72
CA SER A 14 18.88 -20.82 36.34
C SER A 14 18.47 -21.96 35.40
N ALA A 15 17.30 -21.83 34.76
CA ALA A 15 16.97 -22.57 33.55
C ALA A 15 17.31 -21.69 32.34
N SER A 16 18.26 -22.17 31.53
CA SER A 16 18.68 -21.61 30.26
C SER A 16 17.55 -21.68 29.22
N GLN A 17 16.82 -20.58 29.04
CA GLN A 17 15.90 -20.44 27.91
C GLN A 17 16.64 -19.83 26.72
N GLN A 18 17.06 -20.71 25.82
CA GLN A 18 17.63 -20.39 24.52
C GLN A 18 16.62 -19.55 23.74
N ARG A 19 16.87 -18.24 23.69
CA ARG A 19 16.08 -17.29 22.90
C ARG A 19 16.41 -17.51 21.43
N ASN A 20 15.55 -18.24 20.73
CA ASN A 20 15.49 -18.19 19.27
C ASN A 20 15.11 -16.77 18.86
N MET A 21 16.09 -15.97 18.42
CA MET A 21 15.83 -14.68 17.78
C MET A 21 15.21 -14.96 16.40
N PRO A 22 14.01 -14.43 16.10
CA PRO A 22 13.51 -14.44 14.73
C PRO A 22 14.37 -13.50 13.89
N SER A 23 14.79 -13.99 12.74
CA SER A 23 15.83 -13.45 11.87
C SER A 23 15.38 -12.19 11.13
N THR A 24 15.46 -11.04 11.80
CA THR A 24 15.42 -9.71 11.15
C THR A 24 16.50 -9.57 10.07
N LEU A 25 17.62 -10.28 10.24
CA LEU A 25 18.71 -10.37 9.26
C LEU A 25 18.23 -10.96 7.91
N ASN A 26 17.27 -11.88 7.92
CA ASN A 26 16.81 -12.59 6.72
C ASN A 26 15.91 -11.69 5.86
N VAL A 27 15.11 -10.82 6.48
CA VAL A 27 14.24 -9.87 5.78
C VAL A 27 15.07 -8.82 5.04
N HIS A 28 16.09 -8.27 5.69
CA HIS A 28 16.99 -7.30 5.04
C HIS A 28 17.79 -7.92 3.90
N LEU A 29 18.22 -9.19 4.02
CA LEU A 29 18.90 -9.91 2.95
C LEU A 29 17.98 -10.17 1.75
N LEU A 30 16.71 -10.49 1.98
CA LEU A 30 15.73 -10.68 0.90
C LEU A 30 15.43 -9.36 0.17
N PHE A 31 15.27 -8.24 0.89
CA PHE A 31 15.10 -6.93 0.27
C PHE A 31 16.35 -6.49 -0.51
N ALA A 32 17.54 -6.71 0.04
CA ALA A 32 18.80 -6.40 -0.63
C ALA A 32 19.00 -7.24 -1.90
N ALA A 33 18.64 -8.52 -1.89
CA ALA A 33 18.72 -9.40 -3.05
C ALA A 33 17.76 -8.97 -4.17
N ILE A 34 16.53 -8.55 -3.84
CA ILE A 34 15.56 -8.06 -4.81
C ILE A 34 16.03 -6.72 -5.41
N LEU A 35 16.55 -5.80 -4.60
CA LEU A 35 17.11 -4.53 -5.07
C LEU A 35 18.34 -4.74 -5.97
N ALA A 36 19.23 -5.66 -5.63
CA ALA A 36 20.39 -6.00 -6.44
C ALA A 36 20.00 -6.63 -7.79
N ALA A 37 19.00 -7.52 -7.80
CA ALA A 37 18.48 -8.11 -9.03
C ALA A 37 17.88 -7.06 -9.98
N LEU A 38 17.19 -6.04 -9.43
CA LEU A 38 16.64 -4.93 -10.22
C LEU A 38 17.73 -4.03 -10.81
N LEU A 39 18.84 -3.83 -10.11
CA LEU A 39 19.98 -3.05 -10.61
C LEU A 39 20.77 -3.80 -11.69
N LEU A 40 20.87 -5.13 -11.60
CA LEU A 40 21.53 -5.99 -12.61
C LEU A 40 20.76 -6.05 -13.94
N CYS A 41 19.44 -5.78 -13.93
CA CYS A 41 18.65 -5.69 -15.16
C CYS A 41 18.80 -4.34 -15.90
N ALA A 42 19.49 -3.35 -15.31
CA ALA A 42 19.65 -2.01 -15.89
C ALA A 42 21.00 -1.78 -16.59
N THR A 43 21.94 -2.73 -16.52
CA THR A 43 23.28 -2.60 -17.12
C THR A 43 23.48 -3.57 -18.29
N ALA A 44 22.83 -3.26 -19.40
CA ALA A 44 23.31 -3.67 -20.72
C ALA A 44 23.74 -2.39 -21.46
N ALA A 45 24.97 -1.95 -21.24
CA ALA A 45 25.62 -0.95 -22.07
C ALA A 45 26.59 -1.68 -23.02
N PRO A 46 26.37 -1.69 -24.34
CA PRO A 46 27.38 -2.08 -25.29
C PRO A 46 28.12 -0.83 -25.75
N THR A 47 29.42 -0.72 -25.43
CA THR A 47 30.32 0.13 -26.20
C THR A 47 31.51 -0.72 -26.60
N GLU A 48 31.59 -1.09 -27.87
CA GLU A 48 32.82 -0.93 -28.66
C GLU A 48 32.42 -0.79 -30.13
N LYS A 49 32.81 0.34 -30.72
CA LYS A 49 32.76 0.59 -32.16
C LYS A 49 34.00 -0.06 -32.78
N ALA A 50 33.79 -1.00 -33.70
CA ALA A 50 34.80 -1.35 -34.70
C ALA A 50 34.20 -1.14 -36.09
N SER A 51 34.84 -0.25 -36.86
CA SER A 51 34.50 0.10 -38.22
C SER A 51 34.99 -0.98 -39.19
N THR A 52 34.16 -1.48 -40.11
CA THR A 52 34.55 -1.99 -41.44
C THR A 52 33.31 -2.06 -42.36
N ASP A 53 33.53 -1.72 -43.63
CA ASP A 53 32.64 -1.54 -44.79
C ASP A 53 31.50 -2.55 -45.08
N SER A 54 30.31 -2.01 -45.41
CA SER A 54 29.31 -2.30 -46.49
C SER A 54 29.06 -3.71 -47.08
N PRO A 55 27.94 -4.01 -47.81
CA PRO A 55 26.58 -3.43 -47.85
C PRO A 55 25.40 -4.46 -47.88
N ALA A 56 24.16 -3.92 -47.77
CA ALA A 56 22.86 -4.44 -48.25
C ALA A 56 22.28 -5.76 -47.67
N GLY A 57 21.23 -5.62 -46.86
CA GLY A 57 20.28 -6.67 -46.49
C GLY A 57 19.10 -6.10 -45.71
N GLU A 58 17.89 -6.43 -46.15
CA GLU A 58 16.55 -5.97 -45.74
C GLU A 58 16.32 -5.79 -44.22
N PRO A 59 15.55 -4.78 -43.74
CA PRO A 59 15.16 -4.74 -42.34
C PRO A 59 13.96 -5.66 -42.13
N SER A 60 14.25 -6.85 -41.60
CA SER A 60 13.30 -7.65 -40.84
C SER A 60 12.82 -6.81 -39.65
N GLY A 61 11.50 -6.66 -39.54
CA GLY A 61 10.86 -5.92 -38.46
C GLY A 61 11.03 -6.64 -37.13
N ASP A 62 12.08 -6.29 -36.41
CA ASP A 62 12.15 -6.52 -34.98
C ASP A 62 11.21 -5.50 -34.33
N GLU A 63 10.00 -5.95 -33.97
CA GLU A 63 9.18 -5.23 -33.00
C GLU A 63 9.95 -5.23 -31.68
N GLU A 64 10.73 -4.17 -31.47
CA GLU A 64 11.26 -3.78 -30.18
C GLU A 64 10.06 -3.72 -29.23
N VAL A 65 9.96 -4.71 -28.34
CA VAL A 65 8.97 -4.71 -27.27
C VAL A 65 9.40 -3.62 -26.31
N GLU A 66 9.02 -2.39 -26.65
CA GLU A 66 9.19 -1.22 -25.82
C GLU A 66 8.61 -1.57 -24.43
N PRO A 67 9.40 -1.45 -23.35
CA PRO A 67 8.90 -1.65 -22.00
C PRO A 67 7.67 -0.76 -21.84
N THR A 68 6.50 -1.37 -21.81
CA THR A 68 5.27 -0.60 -21.87
C THR A 68 5.17 0.14 -20.54
N ASP A 69 5.48 1.43 -20.57
CA ASP A 69 5.56 2.33 -19.42
C ASP A 69 4.15 2.65 -18.90
N LEU A 70 3.41 1.60 -18.52
CA LEU A 70 2.02 1.61 -18.11
C LEU A 70 1.93 1.69 -16.59
N LEU A 71 1.15 2.63 -16.09
CA LEU A 71 0.92 2.77 -14.66
C LEU A 71 0.27 1.52 -14.07
N SER A 72 -0.64 0.88 -14.81
CA SER A 72 -1.34 -0.32 -14.38
C SER A 72 -0.47 -1.56 -14.22
N ALA A 73 0.70 -1.58 -14.86
CA ALA A 73 1.67 -2.66 -14.78
C ALA A 73 2.65 -2.51 -13.60
N SER A 74 2.66 -1.35 -12.92
CA SER A 74 3.56 -1.11 -11.80
C SER A 74 3.31 -2.10 -10.65
N PRO A 75 4.36 -2.76 -10.11
CA PRO A 75 4.24 -3.69 -8.99
C PRO A 75 3.77 -3.01 -7.69
N VAL A 76 3.88 -1.67 -7.60
CA VAL A 76 3.40 -0.90 -6.44
C VAL A 76 1.90 -1.13 -6.21
N TRP A 77 1.12 -1.29 -7.28
CA TRP A 77 -0.29 -1.66 -7.16
C TRP A 77 -0.50 -2.99 -6.44
N ASP A 78 0.27 -4.02 -6.79
CA ASP A 78 0.10 -5.35 -6.22
C ASP A 78 0.57 -5.40 -4.77
N LEU A 79 1.61 -4.66 -4.43
CA LEU A 79 2.08 -4.50 -3.05
C LEU A 79 1.02 -3.83 -2.17
N VAL A 80 0.52 -2.65 -2.56
CA VAL A 80 -0.48 -1.94 -1.74
C VAL A 80 -1.82 -2.68 -1.69
N LEU A 81 -2.26 -3.30 -2.80
CA LEU A 81 -3.49 -4.09 -2.82
C LEU A 81 -3.37 -5.37 -2.01
N GLY A 82 -2.22 -6.04 -2.06
CA GLY A 82 -1.95 -7.25 -1.30
C GLY A 82 -2.04 -7.01 0.21
N ILE A 83 -1.50 -5.89 0.68
CA ILE A 83 -1.53 -5.52 2.10
C ILE A 83 -2.94 -5.09 2.52
N THR A 84 -3.56 -4.19 1.75
CA THR A 84 -4.89 -3.66 2.10
C THR A 84 -5.99 -4.72 2.05
N LYS A 85 -5.85 -5.77 1.23
CA LYS A 85 -6.78 -6.91 1.15
C LYS A 85 -7.01 -7.62 2.49
N CYS A 86 -6.06 -7.53 3.42
CA CYS A 86 -6.17 -8.18 4.72
C CYS A 86 -7.17 -7.49 5.68
N HIS A 87 -7.81 -6.37 5.27
CA HIS A 87 -8.75 -5.62 6.10
C HIS A 87 -9.88 -6.47 6.71
N VAL A 88 -10.37 -7.50 6.01
CA VAL A 88 -11.43 -8.39 6.53
C VAL A 88 -10.92 -9.20 7.71
N LYS A 89 -9.77 -9.86 7.55
CA LYS A 89 -9.16 -10.69 8.59
C LYS A 89 -8.78 -9.87 9.83
N ILE A 90 -8.29 -8.65 9.61
CA ILE A 90 -7.95 -7.72 10.68
C ILE A 90 -9.21 -7.38 11.50
N PHE A 91 -10.32 -7.07 10.83
CA PHE A 91 -11.61 -6.81 11.50
C PHE A 91 -12.11 -8.03 12.28
N GLU A 92 -12.16 -9.19 11.62
CA GLU A 92 -12.66 -10.42 12.23
C GLU A 92 -11.84 -10.83 13.46
N ASN A 93 -10.53 -10.64 13.41
CA ASN A 93 -9.64 -10.89 14.55
C ASN A 93 -9.86 -9.92 15.71
N GLU A 94 -10.22 -8.66 15.45
CA GLU A 94 -10.46 -7.70 16.54
C GLU A 94 -11.83 -7.89 17.20
N PHE A 95 -12.84 -8.29 16.43
CA PHE A 95 -14.21 -8.42 16.94
C PHE A 95 -14.61 -9.86 17.28
N GLU A 96 -13.75 -10.86 17.06
CA GLU A 96 -13.83 -12.27 17.49
C GLU A 96 -15.27 -12.86 17.55
N ASN A 97 -16.11 -12.54 16.55
CA ASN A 97 -17.54 -12.90 16.37
C ASN A 97 -18.62 -12.01 17.02
N GLY A 98 -18.29 -11.03 17.85
CA GLY A 98 -19.27 -10.11 18.45
C GLY A 98 -19.90 -9.15 17.44
N VAL A 99 -19.17 -8.82 16.37
CA VAL A 99 -19.65 -7.96 15.28
C VAL A 99 -19.30 -8.57 13.95
N LYS A 100 -20.27 -8.64 13.03
CA LYS A 100 -20.08 -9.20 11.69
C LYS A 100 -19.55 -8.13 10.74
N TYR A 101 -18.59 -8.51 9.89
CA TYR A 101 -17.90 -7.60 8.96
C TYR A 101 -18.84 -6.75 8.08
N HIS A 102 -19.96 -7.33 7.63
CA HIS A 102 -20.95 -6.63 6.79
C HIS A 102 -21.59 -5.41 7.46
N ILE A 103 -21.42 -5.20 8.78
CA ILE A 103 -21.83 -3.96 9.44
C ILE A 103 -21.17 -2.73 8.78
N LEU A 104 -19.96 -2.88 8.24
CA LEU A 104 -19.24 -1.82 7.55
C LEU A 104 -19.91 -1.40 6.24
N ASP A 105 -20.78 -2.23 5.66
CA ASP A 105 -21.56 -1.86 4.47
C ASP A 105 -22.52 -0.70 4.76
N HIS A 106 -22.92 -0.56 6.02
CA HIS A 106 -23.84 0.48 6.49
C HIS A 106 -23.16 1.56 7.33
N TYR A 107 -21.88 1.38 7.68
CA TYR A 107 -21.11 2.36 8.44
C TYR A 107 -20.57 3.44 7.51
N LYS A 108 -21.19 4.62 7.52
CA LYS A 108 -20.79 5.74 6.66
C LYS A 108 -19.80 6.64 7.39
N ILE A 109 -18.61 6.76 6.84
CA ILE A 109 -17.67 7.82 7.21
C ILE A 109 -17.78 8.96 6.19
N SER A 110 -17.82 10.19 6.70
CA SER A 110 -17.69 11.38 5.86
C SER A 110 -16.26 11.47 5.29
N SER A 111 -16.05 12.38 4.35
CA SER A 111 -14.71 12.76 3.89
C SER A 111 -13.94 11.71 3.05
N LEU A 112 -14.62 10.70 2.52
CA LEU A 112 -14.02 9.77 1.57
C LEU A 112 -13.81 10.42 0.19
N PRO A 113 -12.67 10.17 -0.47
CA PRO A 113 -12.44 10.72 -1.79
C PRO A 113 -13.34 10.05 -2.83
N PRO A 114 -13.77 10.81 -3.87
CA PRO A 114 -14.56 10.24 -4.96
C PRO A 114 -13.76 9.20 -5.75
N ARG A 115 -14.46 8.19 -6.27
CA ARG A 115 -13.89 7.19 -7.19
C ARG A 115 -13.72 7.79 -8.60
N CYS A 116 -12.87 7.17 -9.44
CA CYS A 116 -12.85 7.49 -10.87
C CYS A 116 -14.12 6.97 -11.56
N PRO A 117 -14.94 7.82 -12.21
CA PRO A 117 -16.10 7.36 -12.96
C PRO A 117 -15.75 6.39 -14.09
N ALA A 118 -16.67 5.47 -14.39
CA ALA A 118 -16.47 4.43 -15.40
C ALA A 118 -16.57 4.94 -16.86
N SER A 119 -17.26 6.05 -17.08
CA SER A 119 -17.47 6.71 -18.39
C SER A 119 -17.27 8.23 -18.27
N ASN A 120 -17.13 8.91 -19.40
CA ASN A 120 -17.07 10.38 -19.51
C ASN A 120 -16.01 11.06 -18.63
N PHE A 121 -14.90 10.37 -18.38
CA PHE A 121 -13.83 10.85 -17.51
C PHE A 121 -12.47 10.54 -18.12
N SER A 122 -11.71 11.59 -18.47
CA SER A 122 -10.43 11.47 -19.17
C SER A 122 -9.38 10.72 -18.34
N LYS A 123 -8.32 10.23 -19.00
CA LYS A 123 -7.16 9.63 -18.30
C LYS A 123 -6.55 10.62 -17.32
N GLU A 124 -6.32 11.85 -17.77
CA GLU A 124 -5.76 12.92 -16.94
C GLU A 124 -6.61 13.20 -15.70
N ALA A 125 -7.93 13.37 -15.86
CA ALA A 125 -8.80 13.65 -14.73
C ALA A 125 -8.85 12.47 -13.73
N CYS A 126 -8.74 11.23 -14.22
CA CYS A 126 -8.62 10.06 -13.34
C CYS A 126 -7.30 10.01 -12.58
N LEU A 127 -6.18 10.29 -13.25
CA LEU A 127 -4.88 10.38 -12.57
C LEU A 127 -4.90 11.46 -11.48
N GLN A 128 -5.40 12.66 -11.79
CA GLN A 128 -5.55 13.73 -10.80
C GLN A 128 -6.40 13.28 -9.61
N ARG A 129 -7.58 12.69 -9.85
CA ARG A 129 -8.45 12.20 -8.78
C ARG A 129 -7.82 11.10 -7.94
N LEU A 130 -7.02 10.22 -8.55
CA LEU A 130 -6.28 9.20 -7.81
C LEU A 130 -5.20 9.83 -6.93
N ALA A 131 -4.43 10.79 -7.44
CA ALA A 131 -3.43 11.49 -6.65
C ALA A 131 -4.07 12.20 -5.43
N GLU A 132 -5.13 12.98 -5.66
CA GLU A 132 -5.85 13.70 -4.59
C GLU A 132 -6.55 12.74 -3.60
N GLY A 133 -7.09 11.63 -4.10
CA GLY A 133 -7.72 10.61 -3.26
C GLY A 133 -6.72 9.90 -2.36
N LEU A 134 -5.54 9.54 -2.88
CA LEU A 134 -4.47 8.96 -2.07
C LEU A 134 -3.96 9.96 -1.02
N GLN A 135 -3.87 11.25 -1.33
CA GLN A 135 -3.53 12.28 -0.34
C GLN A 135 -4.58 12.35 0.78
N THR A 136 -5.86 12.27 0.43
CA THR A 136 -6.94 12.20 1.42
C THR A 136 -6.80 10.96 2.31
N PHE A 137 -6.55 9.79 1.71
CA PHE A 137 -6.32 8.57 2.49
C PHE A 137 -5.06 8.64 3.35
N SER A 138 -3.97 9.28 2.91
CA SER A 138 -2.76 9.48 3.73
C SER A 138 -3.08 10.24 5.03
N VAL A 139 -4.00 11.20 4.98
CA VAL A 139 -4.50 11.90 6.17
C VAL A 139 -5.38 10.98 7.01
N LEU A 140 -6.36 10.29 6.40
CA LEU A 140 -7.25 9.37 7.13
C LEU A 140 -6.46 8.22 7.80
N LEU A 141 -5.36 7.75 7.20
CA LEU A 141 -4.48 6.76 7.80
C LEU A 141 -3.74 7.28 9.05
N LYS A 142 -3.62 8.60 9.26
CA LYS A 142 -3.14 9.16 10.55
C LYS A 142 -4.09 8.82 11.69
N PHE A 143 -5.41 8.84 11.43
CA PHE A 143 -6.42 8.38 12.39
C PHE A 143 -6.22 6.89 12.71
N VAL A 144 -6.08 6.05 11.68
CA VAL A 144 -5.86 4.61 11.86
C VAL A 144 -4.57 4.33 12.63
N GLN A 145 -3.48 5.05 12.34
CA GLN A 145 -2.22 4.92 13.07
C GLN A 145 -2.36 5.32 14.54
N ARG A 146 -3.18 6.33 14.86
CA ARG A 146 -3.43 6.74 16.25
C ARG A 146 -4.17 5.66 17.03
N GLU A 147 -5.14 4.99 16.41
CA GLU A 147 -5.86 3.86 17.04
C GLU A 147 -5.00 2.60 17.12
N TYR A 148 -4.06 2.39 16.19
CA TYR A 148 -3.17 1.22 16.15
C TYR A 148 -1.69 1.62 15.99
N PRO A 149 -1.07 2.22 17.03
CA PRO A 149 0.26 2.84 16.93
C PRO A 149 1.39 1.85 16.63
N THR A 150 1.23 0.59 17.03
CA THR A 150 2.22 -0.49 16.81
C THR A 150 2.06 -1.20 15.46
N SER A 151 1.11 -0.76 14.63
CA SER A 151 0.82 -1.41 13.36
C SER A 151 1.86 -1.13 12.29
N GLN A 152 2.71 -2.11 12.03
CA GLN A 152 3.62 -2.04 10.89
C GLN A 152 2.87 -2.02 9.55
N THR A 153 1.71 -2.66 9.48
CA THR A 153 0.85 -2.69 8.28
C THR A 153 0.48 -1.29 7.82
N ILE A 154 0.09 -0.40 8.75
CA ILE A 154 -0.29 0.98 8.40
C ILE A 154 0.89 1.76 7.85
N THR A 155 2.07 1.64 8.47
CA THR A 155 3.31 2.24 7.97
C THR A 155 3.63 1.79 6.55
N ILE A 156 3.54 0.49 6.27
CA ILE A 156 3.83 -0.05 4.94
C ILE A 156 2.80 0.44 3.91
N VAL A 157 1.50 0.45 4.27
CA VAL A 157 0.44 0.97 3.40
C VAL A 157 0.69 2.44 3.04
N LYS A 158 1.09 3.27 4.01
CA LYS A 158 1.43 4.68 3.75
C LYS A 158 2.59 4.81 2.76
N ASN A 159 3.68 4.10 2.98
CA ASN A 159 4.87 4.17 2.11
C ASN A 159 4.55 3.77 0.65
N TYR A 160 3.80 2.69 0.44
CA TYR A 160 3.40 2.30 -0.91
C TYR A 160 2.34 3.22 -1.51
N SER A 161 1.48 3.83 -0.69
CA SER A 161 0.54 4.87 -1.16
C SER A 161 1.29 6.11 -1.64
N GLU A 162 2.32 6.56 -0.92
CA GLU A 162 3.21 7.66 -1.33
C GLU A 162 3.97 7.33 -2.62
N SER A 163 4.48 6.10 -2.72
CA SER A 163 5.13 5.62 -3.95
C SER A 163 4.15 5.63 -5.14
N LEU A 164 2.90 5.23 -4.91
CA LEU A 164 1.86 5.24 -5.93
C LEU A 164 1.46 6.67 -6.35
N ILE A 165 1.38 7.62 -5.40
CA ILE A 165 1.16 9.04 -5.71
C ILE A 165 2.25 9.56 -6.66
N ARG A 166 3.52 9.25 -6.37
CA ARG A 166 4.65 9.67 -7.22
C ARG A 166 4.50 9.12 -8.63
N LEU A 167 4.26 7.81 -8.76
CA LEU A 167 4.05 7.16 -10.06
C LEU A 167 2.85 7.74 -10.83
N ILE A 168 1.75 8.04 -10.14
CA ILE A 168 0.59 8.69 -10.76
C ILE A 168 0.98 10.07 -11.31
N LYS A 169 1.70 10.88 -10.51
CA LYS A 169 2.13 12.22 -10.91
C LYS A 169 3.09 12.20 -12.09
N GLU A 170 3.99 11.22 -12.17
CA GLU A 170 4.86 11.02 -13.33
C GLU A 170 4.08 10.76 -14.64
N LYS A 171 2.85 10.24 -14.52
CA LYS A 171 1.95 9.98 -15.67
C LYS A 171 0.99 11.11 -15.98
N MET A 172 0.87 12.09 -15.09
CA MET A 172 0.01 13.25 -15.30
C MET A 172 0.69 14.22 -16.26
N LYS A 173 -0.11 14.86 -17.12
CA LYS A 173 0.38 15.96 -17.95
C LYS A 173 0.69 17.21 -17.13
N ASN A 174 -0.07 17.43 -16.06
CA ASN A 174 0.01 18.61 -15.19
C ASN A 174 0.01 18.18 -13.71
N PRO A 175 1.11 17.60 -13.20
CA PRO A 175 1.19 17.04 -11.84
C PRO A 175 0.88 18.05 -10.73
N GLU A 176 1.14 19.34 -10.96
CA GLU A 176 0.86 20.46 -10.07
C GLU A 176 -0.63 20.75 -9.88
N ARG A 177 -1.50 20.24 -10.76
CA ARG A 177 -2.96 20.35 -10.60
C ARG A 177 -3.53 19.44 -9.51
N ALA A 178 -2.82 18.39 -9.13
CA ALA A 178 -3.24 17.56 -8.01
C ALA A 178 -3.10 18.36 -6.71
N THR A 179 -4.23 18.74 -6.14
CA THR A 179 -4.28 19.58 -4.94
C THR A 179 -3.63 18.86 -3.76
N VAL A 180 -2.66 19.51 -3.14
CA VAL A 180 -2.11 19.08 -1.85
C VAL A 180 -2.98 19.67 -0.75
N LEU A 181 -3.35 18.85 0.24
CA LEU A 181 -4.15 19.31 1.37
C LEU A 181 -3.32 20.25 2.25
N THR A 182 -3.91 21.38 2.64
CA THR A 182 -3.32 22.27 3.64
C THR A 182 -3.44 21.67 5.03
N SER A 183 -2.60 22.08 5.98
CA SER A 183 -2.70 21.61 7.37
C SER A 183 -4.10 21.80 7.96
N SER A 184 -4.77 22.91 7.66
CA SER A 184 -6.15 23.17 8.11
C SER A 184 -7.17 22.20 7.50
N GLN A 185 -7.01 21.82 6.24
CA GLN A 185 -7.85 20.81 5.59
C GLN A 185 -7.59 19.43 6.17
N GLU A 186 -6.32 19.06 6.42
CA GLU A 186 -5.98 17.78 7.05
C GLU A 186 -6.59 17.66 8.45
N GLU A 187 -6.46 18.70 9.27
CA GLU A 187 -7.08 18.73 10.59
C GLU A 187 -8.60 18.65 10.52
N GLN A 188 -9.22 19.36 9.58
CA GLN A 188 -10.68 19.28 9.40
C GLN A 188 -11.12 17.86 9.01
N LEU A 189 -10.38 17.17 8.13
CA LEU A 189 -10.66 15.79 7.77
C LEU A 189 -10.62 14.87 8.99
N LEU A 190 -9.61 15.01 9.84
CA LEU A 190 -9.47 14.22 11.08
C LEU A 190 -10.56 14.54 12.10
N ARG A 191 -10.92 15.82 12.28
CA ARG A 191 -12.02 16.24 13.15
C ARG A 191 -13.37 15.66 12.71
N ASN A 192 -13.62 15.58 11.40
CA ASN A 192 -14.89 15.09 10.86
C ASN A 192 -15.16 13.61 11.16
N ILE A 193 -14.12 12.82 11.43
CA ILE A 193 -14.22 11.38 11.69
C ILE A 193 -13.92 11.02 13.16
N ASP A 194 -13.60 12.02 13.98
CA ASP A 194 -13.31 11.81 15.39
C ASP A 194 -14.58 11.52 16.16
N ASN A 195 -14.49 10.61 17.13
CA ASN A 195 -15.61 10.23 17.98
C ASN A 195 -15.09 9.87 19.37
N PRO A 196 -15.75 10.32 20.47
CA PRO A 196 -15.32 9.97 21.82
C PRO A 196 -15.46 8.47 22.11
N ASP A 197 -16.43 7.79 21.49
CA ASP A 197 -16.71 6.38 21.73
C ASP A 197 -15.65 5.45 21.11
N ALA A 198 -15.15 4.52 21.93
CA ALA A 198 -14.08 3.61 21.54
C ALA A 198 -14.50 2.62 20.46
N PHE A 199 -15.75 2.16 20.50
CA PHE A 199 -16.27 1.26 19.47
C PHE A 199 -16.36 1.99 18.13
N HIS A 200 -16.92 3.20 18.09
CA HIS A 200 -16.98 4.03 16.89
C HIS A 200 -15.61 4.36 16.32
N LYS A 201 -14.59 4.65 17.16
CA LYS A 201 -13.22 4.87 16.68
C LYS A 201 -12.66 3.67 15.94
N LYS A 202 -12.82 2.46 16.49
CA LYS A 202 -12.43 1.21 15.83
C LYS A 202 -13.20 1.00 14.53
N MET A 203 -14.52 1.17 14.55
CA MET A 203 -15.37 1.05 13.36
C MET A 203 -14.94 2.02 12.25
N THR A 204 -14.65 3.27 12.58
CA THR A 204 -14.12 4.27 11.65
C THR A 204 -12.78 3.82 11.08
N ALA A 205 -11.85 3.35 11.91
CA ALA A 205 -10.53 2.90 11.44
C ALA A 205 -10.63 1.73 10.45
N HIS A 206 -11.46 0.73 10.75
CA HIS A 206 -11.72 -0.40 9.85
C HIS A 206 -12.47 0.01 8.58
N SER A 207 -13.39 0.96 8.69
CA SER A 207 -14.07 1.54 7.52
C SER A 207 -13.08 2.24 6.59
N ILE A 208 -12.11 2.98 7.11
CA ILE A 208 -11.06 3.62 6.32
C ILE A 208 -10.24 2.56 5.56
N LEU A 209 -9.83 1.48 6.22
CA LEU A 209 -9.05 0.39 5.60
C LEU A 209 -9.84 -0.32 4.48
N ARG A 210 -11.12 -0.62 4.72
CA ARG A 210 -12.03 -1.20 3.73
C ARG A 210 -12.20 -0.29 2.52
N GLU A 211 -12.48 0.99 2.74
CA GLU A 211 -12.71 1.95 1.67
C GLU A 211 -11.43 2.24 0.89
N LEU A 212 -10.27 2.29 1.54
CA LEU A 212 -8.98 2.40 0.86
C LEU A 212 -8.75 1.21 -0.09
N HIS A 213 -8.95 -0.02 0.40
CA HIS A 213 -8.78 -1.21 -0.45
C HIS A 213 -9.73 -1.18 -1.66
N THR A 214 -11.01 -0.93 -1.42
CA THR A 214 -12.03 -0.88 -2.46
C THR A 214 -11.73 0.21 -3.48
N TRP A 215 -11.37 1.40 -3.01
CA TRP A 215 -11.02 2.54 -3.85
C TRP A 215 -9.75 2.28 -4.68
N LEU A 216 -8.74 1.61 -4.14
CA LEU A 216 -7.54 1.20 -4.87
C LEU A 216 -7.87 0.19 -5.98
N VAL A 217 -8.72 -0.81 -5.69
CA VAL A 217 -9.17 -1.80 -6.69
C VAL A 217 -9.89 -1.11 -7.84
N ASP A 218 -10.82 -0.21 -7.52
CA ASP A 218 -11.57 0.57 -8.51
C ASP A 218 -10.64 1.49 -9.31
N GLY A 219 -9.66 2.12 -8.65
CA GLY A 219 -8.64 2.95 -9.26
C GLY A 219 -7.77 2.20 -10.26
N LYS A 220 -7.20 1.04 -9.86
CA LYS A 220 -6.41 0.19 -10.75
C LYS A 220 -7.24 -0.23 -11.97
N ARG A 221 -8.48 -0.67 -11.77
CA ARG A 221 -9.40 -1.03 -12.85
C ARG A 221 -9.66 0.14 -13.80
N ALA A 222 -9.85 1.34 -13.25
CA ALA A 222 -10.08 2.56 -14.01
C ALA A 222 -8.87 2.94 -14.87
N ILE A 223 -7.65 2.76 -14.38
CA ILE A 223 -6.41 2.97 -15.14
C ILE A 223 -6.26 1.92 -16.23
N ILE A 224 -6.40 0.63 -15.91
CA ILE A 224 -6.34 -0.47 -16.89
C ILE A 224 -7.27 -0.21 -18.07
N LYS A 225 -8.52 0.20 -17.81
CA LYS A 225 -9.51 0.47 -18.88
C LYS A 225 -9.08 1.61 -19.81
N ARG A 226 -8.30 2.57 -19.30
CA ARG A 226 -7.85 3.77 -20.04
C ARG A 226 -6.49 3.59 -20.70
N GLU A 227 -5.70 2.63 -20.23
CA GLU A 227 -4.41 2.26 -20.82
C GLU A 227 -4.55 1.18 -21.88
N LYS A 228 -5.57 0.31 -21.78
CA LYS A 228 -5.85 -0.67 -22.82
C LYS A 228 -6.28 0.03 -24.12
N PRO A 229 -5.67 -0.30 -25.27
CA PRO A 229 -6.31 -0.08 -26.56
C PRO A 229 -7.71 -0.71 -26.53
N ARG A 230 -8.70 -0.12 -27.19
CA ARG A 230 -10.06 -0.70 -27.26
C ARG A 230 -10.04 -2.06 -27.98
N ARG A 231 -9.67 -3.15 -27.29
CA ARG A 231 -9.84 -4.56 -27.72
C ARG A 231 -10.11 -5.45 -26.49
N ASN A 232 -10.90 -6.49 -26.75
CA ASN A 232 -11.63 -7.32 -25.79
C ASN A 232 -10.72 -8.02 -24.77
N VAL A 233 -11.16 -8.04 -23.51
CA VAL A 233 -10.37 -8.50 -22.35
C VAL A 233 -10.71 -9.94 -21.98
N THR A 234 -9.75 -10.85 -22.09
CA THR A 234 -9.70 -12.12 -21.35
C THR A 234 -9.11 -11.88 -19.95
N LYS A 235 -9.75 -12.45 -18.93
CA LYS A 235 -9.38 -12.30 -17.51
C LYS A 235 -8.34 -13.33 -17.10
N THR A 236 -7.34 -12.90 -16.33
CA THR A 236 -6.46 -13.80 -15.57
C THR A 236 -6.57 -13.46 -14.09
N ASN A 237 -6.86 -14.46 -13.27
CA ASN A 237 -6.88 -14.35 -11.81
C ASN A 237 -5.49 -14.69 -11.27
N ILE A 238 -4.97 -13.85 -10.37
CA ILE A 238 -3.76 -14.15 -9.60
C ILE A 238 -4.14 -14.24 -8.12
N SER A 239 -3.82 -15.38 -7.53
CA SER A 239 -3.94 -15.64 -6.09
C SER A 239 -2.64 -15.23 -5.40
N SER A 240 -2.75 -14.47 -4.31
CA SER A 240 -1.65 -14.24 -3.37
C SER A 240 -2.17 -14.26 -1.93
N THR A 241 -1.38 -14.87 -1.07
CA THR A 241 -1.68 -15.28 0.30
C THR A 241 -1.26 -14.20 1.29
N CYS A 242 -2.14 -13.88 2.25
CA CYS A 242 -1.96 -12.86 3.28
C CYS A 242 -0.99 -13.33 4.38
N LEU A 243 -0.05 -12.48 4.76
CA LEU A 243 0.71 -12.53 6.03
C LEU A 243 0.50 -11.18 6.73
N TYR A 244 0.66 -11.14 8.05
CA TYR A 244 0.52 -9.99 8.97
C TYR A 244 -0.84 -9.82 9.67
N THR A 245 -0.81 -10.04 10.99
CA THR A 245 -1.82 -9.66 11.99
C THR A 245 -1.45 -8.29 12.58
N LEU A 246 -2.46 -7.46 12.86
CA LEU A 246 -2.30 -6.21 13.60
C LEU A 246 -2.08 -6.55 15.08
N GLY A 247 -0.96 -6.10 15.64
CA GLY A 247 -0.57 -6.33 17.02
C GLY A 247 -1.57 -5.70 18.00
N ARG A 248 -1.84 -6.44 19.07
CA ARG A 248 -2.73 -6.14 20.19
C ARG A 248 -2.30 -4.88 20.97
#